data_AF-A0A9W7CXB5-F1
#
_entry.id   AF-A0A9W7CXB5-F1
#
_cell.length_a   1.000
_cell.length_b   1.000
_cell.length_c   1.000
_cell.angle_alpha   90.00
_cell.angle_beta   90.00
_cell.angle_gamma   90.00
#
_symmetry.space_group_name_H-M   'P 1'
#
loop_
_entity.id
_entity.type
_entity.pdbx_description
1 polymer ?
#
loop_
_entity_poly.entity_id
_entity_poly.type
_entity_poly.pdbx_seq_one_letter_code
_entity_poly.pdbx_strand_id
1 'polypeptide(L)'
;MEDSGSRLPARQDFPHLSDAHGATLEKMVGLLGDAASAGFPNRPAEQQRARVERFDKYESSVIAHVSAAAQAAARATMRAEAQNET
;
A
#
# COMPACT_ATOMS: atom_id res chain seq x y z
N MET A 1 -17.77 -9.67 26.67
CA MET A 1 -18.16 -8.73 25.60
C MET A 1 -17.30 -7.51 25.83
N GLU A 2 -16.13 -7.48 25.21
CA GLU A 2 -15.23 -6.33 25.34
C GLU A 2 -15.92 -5.17 24.65
N ASP A 3 -16.24 -4.14 25.43
CA ASP A 3 -16.53 -2.82 24.91
C ASP A 3 -15.28 -2.40 24.14
N SER A 4 -15.25 -2.70 22.83
CA SER A 4 -14.27 -2.12 21.90
C SER A 4 -14.64 -0.65 21.75
N GLY A 5 -14.52 0.09 22.85
CA GLY A 5 -14.62 1.52 22.90
C GLY A 5 -13.44 2.06 22.11
N SER A 6 -13.69 2.33 20.84
CA SER A 6 -12.83 3.12 19.96
C SER A 6 -12.59 4.45 20.66
N ARG A 7 -11.57 4.52 21.53
CA ARG A 7 -11.18 5.75 22.19
C ARG A 7 -10.77 6.70 21.09
N LEU A 8 -11.49 7.81 20.99
CA LEU A 8 -11.17 8.86 20.02
C LEU A 8 -9.70 9.24 20.20
N PRO A 9 -8.94 9.34 19.09
CA PRO A 9 -7.53 9.69 19.19
C PRO A 9 -7.41 11.04 19.88
N ALA A 10 -6.62 11.09 20.94
CA ALA A 10 -6.45 12.27 21.76
C ALA A 10 -5.28 13.09 21.23
N ARG A 11 -5.27 14.40 21.53
CA ARG A 11 -4.15 15.30 21.22
C ARG A 11 -2.76 14.71 21.54
N GLN A 12 -2.66 13.92 22.61
CA GLN A 12 -1.42 13.31 23.10
C GLN A 12 -0.85 12.23 22.15
N ASP A 13 -1.68 11.65 21.29
CA ASP A 13 -1.27 10.65 20.30
C ASP A 13 -0.50 11.28 19.11
N PHE A 14 -0.53 12.62 18.99
CA PHE A 14 0.12 13.37 17.91
C PHE A 14 1.00 14.52 18.44
N PRO A 15 2.13 14.23 19.09
CA PRO A 15 3.02 15.24 19.67
C PRO A 15 3.67 16.18 18.64
N HIS A 16 3.66 15.80 17.36
CA HIS A 16 4.20 16.59 16.25
C HIS A 16 3.23 17.63 15.69
N LEU A 17 1.94 17.53 16.00
CA LEU A 17 0.96 18.52 15.58
C LEU A 17 0.98 19.72 16.52
N SER A 18 0.63 20.91 16.03
CA SER A 18 0.38 22.07 16.90
C SER A 18 -1.07 22.06 17.40
N ASP A 19 -1.38 22.85 18.43
CA ASP A 19 -2.68 22.79 19.11
C ASP A 19 -3.85 23.15 18.18
N ALA A 20 -3.64 24.07 17.25
CA ALA A 20 -4.62 24.41 16.21
C ALA A 20 -4.92 23.22 15.27
N HIS A 21 -3.89 22.44 14.91
CA HIS A 21 -4.05 21.24 14.09
C HIS A 21 -4.74 20.11 14.87
N GLY A 22 -4.41 19.97 16.16
CA GLY A 22 -5.08 19.01 17.06
C GLY A 22 -6.57 19.30 17.21
N ALA A 23 -6.94 20.55 17.50
CA ALA A 23 -8.33 20.97 17.61
C ALA A 23 -9.13 20.78 16.31
N THR A 24 -8.46 20.96 15.16
CA THR A 24 -9.07 20.72 13.84
C THR A 24 -9.36 19.23 13.64
N LEU A 25 -8.44 18.34 14.04
CA LEU A 25 -8.65 16.90 13.99
C LEU A 25 -9.74 16.44 14.95
N GLU A 26 -9.76 16.93 16.19
CA GLU A 26 -10.83 16.62 17.15
C GLU A 26 -12.20 17.05 16.63
N LYS A 27 -12.27 18.22 15.97
CA LYS A 27 -13.50 18.70 15.32
C LYS A 27 -13.89 17.83 14.12
N MET A 28 -12.95 17.43 13.28
CA MET A 28 -13.21 16.54 12.14
C MET A 28 -13.70 15.17 12.63
N VAL A 29 -13.09 14.61 13.67
CA VAL A 29 -13.48 13.34 14.30
C VAL A 29 -14.86 13.46 14.95
N GLY A 30 -15.16 14.56 15.65
CA GLY A 30 -16.47 14.81 16.23
C GLY A 30 -17.59 15.06 15.19
N LEU A 31 -17.25 15.66 14.05
CA LEU A 31 -18.18 15.87 12.93
C LEU A 31 -18.45 14.58 12.15
N LEU A 32 -17.44 13.73 12.02
CA LEU A 32 -17.49 12.53 11.18
C LEU A 32 -17.87 11.27 11.98
N GLY A 33 -17.81 11.33 13.32
CA GLY A 33 -18.22 10.24 14.21
C GLY A 33 -17.56 8.90 13.86
N ASP A 34 -18.26 7.80 14.09
CA ASP A 34 -17.81 6.45 13.70
C ASP A 34 -17.71 6.28 12.16
N ALA A 35 -18.27 7.21 11.39
CA ALA A 35 -18.14 7.22 9.93
C ALA A 35 -16.74 7.69 9.45
N ALA A 36 -15.93 8.31 10.33
CA ALA A 36 -14.54 8.65 10.03
C ALA A 36 -13.69 7.40 9.83
N SER A 37 -14.03 6.39 10.61
CA SER A 37 -13.49 5.04 10.55
C SER A 37 -14.15 4.19 9.47
N ALA A 38 -15.31 4.60 8.93
CA ALA A 38 -16.04 3.85 7.90
C ALA A 38 -15.57 4.15 6.46
N GLY A 39 -14.92 5.30 6.23
CA GLY A 39 -14.39 5.70 4.93
C GLY A 39 -13.03 5.07 4.57
N PHE A 40 -12.29 4.61 5.58
CA PHE A 40 -11.16 3.72 5.40
C PHE A 40 -11.61 2.35 5.84
N PRO A 41 -11.69 1.32 4.97
CA PRO A 41 -11.80 -0.03 5.48
C PRO A 41 -10.49 -0.29 6.23
N ASN A 42 -10.45 -0.01 7.54
CA ASN A 42 -9.36 -0.33 8.43
C ASN A 42 -9.39 -1.85 8.58
N ARG A 43 -8.97 -2.54 7.52
CA ARG A 43 -8.68 -3.97 7.55
C ARG A 43 -7.66 -4.11 8.68
N PRO A 44 -7.83 -5.07 9.60
CA PRO A 44 -6.88 -5.27 10.70
C PRO A 44 -5.44 -5.19 10.16
N ALA A 45 -4.53 -4.57 10.91
CA ALA A 45 -3.18 -4.27 10.42
C ALA A 45 -2.48 -5.50 9.79
N GLU A 46 -2.75 -6.69 10.33
CA GLU A 46 -2.31 -7.97 9.78
C GLU A 46 -2.86 -8.26 8.37
N GLN A 47 -4.14 -8.00 8.13
CA GLN A 47 -4.77 -8.17 6.83
C GLN A 47 -4.24 -7.16 5.81
N GLN A 48 -3.95 -5.91 6.23
CA GLN A 48 -3.31 -4.94 5.35
C GLN A 48 -1.86 -5.37 5.02
N ARG A 49 -1.08 -5.83 6.01
CA ARG A 49 0.26 -6.38 5.79
C ARG A 49 0.24 -7.57 4.83
N ALA A 50 -0.67 -8.52 5.02
CA ALA A 50 -0.83 -9.69 4.15
C ALA A 50 -1.19 -9.31 2.70
N ARG A 51 -1.92 -8.20 2.50
CA ARG A 51 -2.19 -7.69 1.15
C ARG A 51 -0.96 -7.10 0.50
N VAL A 52 -0.21 -6.29 1.23
CA VAL A 52 1.04 -5.68 0.74
C VAL A 52 2.02 -6.79 0.37
N GLU A 53 2.22 -7.78 1.25
CA GLU A 53 3.13 -8.89 0.96
C GLU A 53 2.70 -9.72 -0.27
N ARG A 54 1.40 -9.95 -0.47
CA ARG A 54 0.91 -10.61 -1.69
C ARG A 54 1.13 -9.75 -2.94
N PHE A 55 0.99 -8.44 -2.81
CA PHE A 55 1.22 -7.51 -3.90
C PHE A 55 2.71 -7.49 -4.28
N ASP A 56 3.62 -7.39 -3.31
CA ASP A 56 5.07 -7.41 -3.54
C ASP A 56 5.51 -8.71 -4.23
N LYS A 57 4.94 -9.85 -3.84
CA LYS A 57 5.19 -11.14 -4.50
C LYS A 57 4.69 -11.16 -5.94
N TYR A 58 3.49 -10.63 -6.17
CA TYR A 58 2.91 -10.53 -7.51
C TYR A 58 3.75 -9.61 -8.42
N GLU A 59 4.12 -8.43 -7.93
CA GLU A 59 4.97 -7.48 -8.64
C GLU A 59 6.32 -8.10 -8.99
N SER A 60 6.98 -8.73 -8.01
CA SER A 60 8.25 -9.43 -8.23
C SER A 60 8.14 -10.52 -9.30
N SER A 61 7.06 -11.29 -9.30
CA SER A 61 6.80 -12.33 -10.30
C SER A 61 6.60 -11.75 -11.70
N VAL A 62 5.84 -10.65 -11.81
CA VAL A 62 5.61 -9.95 -13.09
C VAL A 62 6.91 -9.38 -13.64
N ILE A 63 7.72 -8.72 -12.81
CA ILE A 63 9.01 -8.16 -13.21
C ILE A 63 9.94 -9.27 -13.72
N ALA A 64 10.03 -10.40 -13.00
CA ALA A 64 10.86 -11.53 -13.41
C ALA A 64 10.40 -12.09 -14.77
N HIS A 65 9.09 -12.24 -14.96
CA HIS A 65 8.53 -12.74 -16.21
C HIS A 65 8.82 -11.82 -17.39
N VAL A 66 8.55 -10.52 -17.25
CA VAL A 66 8.81 -9.52 -18.29
C VAL A 66 10.30 -9.43 -18.61
N SER A 67 11.16 -9.47 -17.59
CA SER A 67 12.62 -9.45 -17.77
C SER A 67 13.11 -10.68 -18.55
N ALA A 68 12.58 -11.87 -18.23
CA ALA A 68 12.90 -13.08 -18.95
C ALA A 68 12.44 -13.02 -20.42
N ALA A 69 11.23 -12.52 -20.66
CA ALA A 69 10.70 -12.32 -22.01
C ALA A 69 11.55 -11.34 -22.83
N ALA A 70 11.94 -10.21 -22.23
CA ALA A 70 12.80 -9.22 -22.88
C ALA A 70 14.18 -9.81 -23.22
N GLN A 71 14.79 -10.58 -22.30
CA GLN A 71 16.05 -11.25 -22.57
C GLN A 71 15.94 -12.31 -23.67
N ALA A 72 14.83 -13.05 -23.72
CA ALA A 72 14.59 -14.04 -24.77
C ALA A 72 14.46 -13.37 -26.15
N ALA A 73 13.73 -12.25 -26.21
CA ALA A 73 13.61 -11.44 -27.42
C ALA A 73 14.98 -10.92 -27.90
N ALA A 74 15.77 -10.34 -27.00
CA ALA A 74 17.11 -9.86 -27.32
C ALA A 74 18.02 -10.98 -27.88
N ARG A 75 17.97 -12.18 -27.28
CA ARG A 75 18.71 -13.34 -27.79
C ARG A 75 18.22 -13.81 -29.15
N ALA A 76 16.93 -13.73 -29.43
CA ALA A 76 16.38 -14.07 -30.74
C ALA A 76 16.86 -13.09 -31.81
N THR A 77 16.89 -11.78 -31.52
CA THR A 77 17.40 -10.75 -32.44
C THR A 77 18.88 -10.98 -32.76
N MET A 78 19.73 -11.17 -31.75
CA MET A 78 21.16 -11.42 -31.97
C MET A 78 21.42 -12.68 -32.82
N ARG A 79 20.61 -13.72 -32.66
CA ARG A 79 20.71 -14.94 -33.49
C ARG A 79 20.29 -14.68 -34.93
N ALA A 80 19.22 -13.92 -35.14
CA ALA A 80 18.75 -13.58 -36.48
C ALA A 80 19.77 -12.71 -37.23
N GLU A 81 20.42 -11.77 -36.54
CA GLU A 81 21.49 -10.94 -37.11
C GLU A 81 22.71 -11.78 -37.50
N ALA A 82 23.18 -12.65 -36.60
CA ALA A 82 24.31 -13.53 -36.87
C ALA A 82 24.06 -14.53 -38.04
N GLN A 83 22.80 -14.88 -38.30
CA GLN A 83 22.41 -15.76 -39.42
C GLN A 83 22.28 -15.02 -40.76
N ASN A 84 22.16 -13.69 -40.75
CA ASN A 84 22.06 -12.86 -41.95
C ASN A 84 23.45 -12.43 -42.47
N GLU A 85 24.50 -12.58 -41.66
CA GLU A 85 25.89 -12.25 -42.03
C GLU A 85 26.70 -13.43 -42.60
N THR A 86 26.09 -14.62 -42.70
CA THR A 86 26.64 -15.83 -43.33
C THR A 86 25.89 -16.21 -44.61
#